data_AF-A0A8J7LV19-F1
#
_entry.id   AF-A0A8J7LV19-F1
#
_cell.length_a   1.000
_cell.length_b   1.000
_cell.length_c   1.000
_cell.angle_alpha   90.00
_cell.angle_beta   90.00
_cell.angle_gamma   90.00
#
_symmetry.space_group_name_H-M   'P 1'
#
loop_
_entity.id
_entity.type
_entity.pdbx_description
1 polymer ?
#
loop_
_entity_poly.entity_id
_entity_poly.type
_entity_poly.pdbx_seq_one_letter_code
_entity_poly.pdbx_strand_id
1 'polypeptide(L)'
;MVFAVFLILLSGLGILAAVVVPGWADLGLLAAAIGLAALVLLGRALLDRAELRRPPARRAVPDESAHLKSAPSRPVSRHRKAKPESRAPKAGKTVILDGSNVMYWRDEQPRIETVQEVVRSLTGRGLSVGVMFDANAGYKLFDEYSDDHDLAKLLGLPAQDVLVVPSGVQADAYILQAARDLGARIVSNDRFRDWAVEFPEVATPGHVVHGHFRGGKLRLDLSTGSKRAEAVPA
;
A
#
# COMPACT_ATOMS: atom_id res chain seq x y z
N MET A 1 -19.92 -10.02 -4.40
CA MET A 1 -20.79 -10.97 -5.12
C MET A 1 -22.13 -11.20 -4.43
N VAL A 2 -22.15 -11.50 -3.13
CA VAL A 2 -23.41 -11.72 -2.37
C VAL A 2 -24.39 -10.55 -2.51
N PHE A 3 -23.89 -9.32 -2.42
CA PHE A 3 -24.69 -8.09 -2.61
C PHE A 3 -25.32 -7.96 -4.01
N ALA A 4 -24.58 -8.32 -5.07
CA ALA A 4 -25.08 -8.26 -6.44
C ALA A 4 -26.15 -9.34 -6.71
N VAL A 5 -25.97 -10.53 -6.15
CA VAL A 5 -26.98 -11.60 -6.21
C VAL A 5 -28.25 -11.19 -5.47
N PHE A 6 -28.11 -10.54 -4.31
CA PHE A 6 -29.25 -10.02 -3.55
C PHE A 6 -30.04 -8.97 -4.33
N LEU A 7 -29.35 -8.03 -5.02
CA LEU A 7 -30.00 -7.03 -5.86
C LEU A 7 -30.75 -7.63 -7.05
N ILE A 8 -30.22 -8.69 -7.66
CA ILE A 8 -30.87 -9.40 -8.77
C ILE A 8 -32.16 -10.08 -8.29
N LEU A 9 -32.11 -10.75 -7.12
CA LEU A 9 -33.29 -11.39 -6.54
C LEU A 9 -34.37 -10.37 -6.15
N LEU A 10 -33.97 -9.24 -5.56
CA LEU A 10 -34.90 -8.17 -5.17
C LEU A 10 -35.53 -7.48 -6.39
N SER A 11 -34.75 -7.27 -7.46
CA SER A 11 -35.24 -6.72 -8.74
C SER A 11 -36.26 -7.66 -9.40
N GLY A 12 -35.98 -8.97 -9.43
CA GLY A 12 -36.93 -9.97 -9.95
C GLY A 12 -38.26 -9.99 -9.20
N LEU A 13 -38.22 -9.85 -7.86
CA LEU A 13 -39.43 -9.76 -7.05
C LEU A 13 -40.24 -8.49 -7.33
N GLY A 14 -39.55 -7.35 -7.53
CA GLY A 14 -40.18 -6.07 -7.90
C GLY A 14 -40.86 -6.11 -9.26
N ILE A 15 -40.23 -6.75 -10.26
CA ILE A 15 -40.82 -6.94 -11.60
C ILE A 15 -42.06 -7.83 -11.53
N LEU A 16 -42.01 -8.92 -10.76
CA LEU A 16 -43.15 -9.81 -10.58
C LEU A 16 -44.34 -9.09 -9.91
N ALA A 17 -44.08 -8.29 -8.88
CA ALA A 17 -45.10 -7.49 -8.21
C ALA A 17 -45.74 -6.45 -9.16
N ALA A 18 -44.95 -5.81 -10.02
CA ALA A 18 -45.42 -4.82 -10.99
C ALA A 18 -46.34 -5.43 -12.08
N VAL A 19 -46.17 -6.71 -12.43
CA VAL A 19 -46.99 -7.42 -13.42
C VAL A 19 -48.32 -7.91 -12.83
N VAL A 20 -48.33 -8.28 -11.55
CA VAL A 20 -49.52 -8.85 -10.88
C VAL A 20 -50.48 -7.77 -10.37
N VAL A 21 -49.98 -6.57 -10.06
CA VAL A 21 -50.79 -5.48 -9.47
C VAL A 21 -51.02 -4.35 -10.49
N PRO A 22 -52.26 -4.13 -10.96
CA PRO A 22 -52.58 -3.04 -11.89
C PRO A 22 -52.25 -1.66 -11.28
N GLY A 23 -51.56 -0.80 -12.04
CA GLY A 23 -51.17 0.55 -11.62
C GLY A 23 -49.77 0.68 -11.02
N TRP A 24 -49.00 -0.40 -10.94
CA TRP A 24 -47.63 -0.42 -10.38
C TRP A 24 -46.54 -0.48 -11.47
N ALA A 25 -46.86 -0.07 -12.69
CA ALA A 25 -45.96 -0.15 -13.85
C ALA A 25 -44.65 0.65 -13.66
N ASP A 26 -44.70 1.77 -12.94
CA ASP A 26 -43.54 2.63 -12.66
C ASP A 26 -42.48 1.94 -11.78
N LEU A 27 -42.93 1.07 -10.87
CA LEU A 27 -42.06 0.22 -10.05
C LEU A 27 -41.34 -0.85 -10.89
N GLY A 28 -41.98 -1.34 -11.95
CA GLY A 28 -41.37 -2.23 -12.93
C GLY A 28 -40.22 -1.58 -13.69
N LEU A 29 -40.38 -0.31 -14.08
CA LEU A 29 -39.34 0.47 -14.76
C LEU A 29 -38.10 0.70 -13.88
N LEU A 30 -38.32 1.06 -12.61
CA LEU A 30 -37.24 1.23 -11.63
C LEU A 30 -36.52 -0.10 -11.36
N ALA A 31 -37.27 -1.18 -11.16
CA ALA A 31 -36.71 -2.51 -10.91
C ALA A 31 -35.89 -3.02 -12.11
N ALA A 32 -36.34 -2.75 -13.34
CA ALA A 32 -35.64 -3.11 -14.57
C ALA A 32 -34.30 -2.35 -14.72
N ALA A 33 -34.28 -1.03 -14.45
CA ALA A 33 -33.05 -0.24 -14.50
C ALA A 33 -32.00 -0.72 -13.47
N ILE A 34 -32.44 -1.04 -12.25
CA ILE A 34 -31.57 -1.59 -11.20
C ILE A 34 -31.07 -2.99 -11.58
N GLY A 35 -31.94 -3.84 -12.14
CA GLY A 35 -31.58 -5.17 -12.61
C GLY A 35 -30.54 -5.14 -13.72
N LEU A 36 -30.69 -4.23 -14.68
CA LEU A 36 -29.73 -4.03 -15.77
C LEU A 36 -28.37 -3.56 -15.25
N ALA A 37 -28.35 -2.61 -14.32
CA ALA A 37 -27.10 -2.15 -13.69
C ALA A 37 -26.40 -3.28 -12.92
N ALA A 38 -27.16 -4.11 -12.19
CA ALA A 38 -26.61 -5.27 -11.48
C ALA A 38 -26.04 -6.33 -12.44
N LEU A 39 -26.67 -6.56 -13.59
CA LEU A 39 -26.18 -7.46 -14.64
C LEU A 39 -24.88 -6.95 -15.28
N VAL A 40 -24.76 -5.63 -15.52
CA VAL A 40 -23.52 -5.02 -16.03
C VAL A 40 -22.38 -5.18 -15.03
N LEU A 41 -22.63 -4.95 -13.74
CA LEU A 41 -21.62 -5.12 -12.68
C LEU A 41 -21.22 -6.59 -12.52
N LEU A 42 -22.17 -7.53 -12.63
CA LEU A 42 -21.88 -8.96 -12.56
C LEU A 42 -21.08 -9.43 -13.79
N GLY A 43 -21.42 -8.93 -14.98
CA GLY A 43 -20.68 -9.21 -16.22
C GLY A 43 -19.23 -8.74 -16.14
N ARG A 44 -18.98 -7.52 -15.65
CA ARG A 44 -17.62 -7.00 -15.41
C ARG A 44 -16.85 -7.86 -14.41
N ALA A 45 -17.47 -8.18 -13.27
CA ALA A 45 -16.83 -9.02 -12.25
C ALA A 45 -16.50 -10.45 -12.74
N LEU A 46 -17.23 -10.97 -13.73
CA LEU A 46 -16.94 -12.26 -14.36
C LEU A 46 -15.85 -12.17 -15.43
N LEU A 47 -15.80 -11.07 -16.20
CA LEU A 47 -14.74 -10.81 -17.18
C LEU A 47 -13.37 -10.62 -16.50
N ASP A 48 -13.32 -9.85 -15.41
CA ASP A 48 -12.08 -9.63 -14.64
C ASP A 48 -11.54 -10.93 -14.04
N ARG A 49 -12.44 -11.83 -13.62
CA ARG A 49 -12.08 -13.18 -13.15
C ARG A 49 -11.64 -14.12 -14.26
N ALA A 50 -12.09 -13.90 -15.49
CA ALA A 50 -11.64 -14.66 -16.65
C ALA A 50 -10.23 -14.24 -17.08
N GLU A 51 -9.87 -12.96 -16.92
CA GLU A 51 -8.50 -12.48 -17.17
C GLU A 51 -7.49 -13.01 -16.14
N LEU A 52 -7.85 -13.04 -14.86
CA LEU A 52 -7.01 -13.60 -13.78
C LEU A 52 -6.82 -15.13 -13.87
N ARG A 53 -7.65 -15.83 -14.64
CA ARG A 53 -7.56 -17.28 -14.88
C ARG A 53 -6.79 -17.65 -16.13
N ARG A 54 -6.27 -16.69 -16.90
CA ARG A 54 -5.30 -17.01 -17.96
C ARG A 54 -3.98 -17.39 -17.28
N PRO A 55 -3.55 -18.66 -17.29
CA PRO A 55 -2.19 -18.98 -16.91
C PRO A 55 -1.25 -18.15 -17.80
N PRO A 56 -0.16 -17.59 -17.27
CA PRO A 56 0.81 -16.88 -18.08
C PRO A 56 1.19 -17.81 -19.23
N ALA A 57 0.92 -17.36 -20.46
CA ALA A 57 1.29 -18.09 -21.65
C ALA A 57 2.77 -18.44 -21.50
N ARG A 58 3.06 -19.73 -21.35
CA ARG A 58 4.43 -20.25 -21.28
C ARG A 58 5.05 -19.86 -22.61
N ARG A 59 5.73 -18.71 -22.66
CA ARG A 59 6.58 -18.34 -23.79
C ARG A 59 7.54 -19.50 -23.92
N ALA A 60 7.32 -20.30 -24.95
CA ALA A 60 8.25 -21.32 -25.37
C ALA A 60 9.57 -20.58 -25.61
N VAL A 61 10.54 -20.81 -24.73
CA VAL A 61 11.93 -20.42 -24.96
C VAL A 61 12.34 -21.21 -26.20
N PRO A 62 12.66 -20.54 -27.32
CA PRO A 62 13.22 -21.24 -28.47
C PRO A 62 14.50 -21.92 -28.03
N ASP A 63 14.66 -23.18 -28.41
CA ASP A 63 15.85 -23.98 -28.16
C ASP A 63 17.06 -23.36 -28.86
N GLU A 64 17.77 -22.49 -28.15
CA GLU A 64 18.98 -21.77 -28.58
C GLU A 64 20.24 -22.64 -28.39
N SER A 65 20.12 -23.97 -28.46
CA SER A 65 21.25 -24.90 -28.27
C SER A 65 22.03 -25.23 -29.55
N ALA A 66 21.61 -24.71 -30.72
CA ALA A 66 22.11 -25.20 -32.01
C ALA A 66 23.13 -24.31 -32.73
N HIS A 67 23.41 -23.08 -32.26
CA HIS A 67 24.31 -22.19 -32.97
C HIS A 67 24.99 -21.20 -32.01
N LEU A 68 26.19 -21.54 -31.53
CA LEU A 68 27.34 -20.63 -31.45
C LEU A 68 28.58 -21.40 -30.93
N LYS A 69 29.24 -22.10 -31.84
CA LYS A 69 30.65 -22.50 -31.67
C LYS A 69 31.50 -21.54 -32.50
N SER A 70 32.07 -20.49 -31.89
CA SER A 70 33.36 -19.90 -32.31
C SER A 70 33.71 -18.60 -31.56
N ALA A 71 34.88 -18.63 -30.92
CA ALA A 71 35.81 -17.51 -30.68
C ALA A 71 35.54 -16.57 -29.47
N PRO A 72 36.58 -15.84 -28.97
CA PRO A 72 37.44 -16.34 -27.91
C PRO A 72 37.41 -15.51 -26.61
N SER A 73 37.96 -16.14 -25.58
CA SER A 73 37.88 -15.85 -24.15
C SER A 73 38.88 -14.77 -23.68
N ARG A 74 38.42 -13.85 -22.81
CA ARG A 74 39.18 -13.29 -21.65
C ARG A 74 38.40 -12.19 -20.90
N PRO A 75 38.55 -12.08 -19.56
CA PRO A 75 38.31 -13.09 -18.55
C PRO A 75 37.04 -12.76 -17.71
N VAL A 76 36.34 -13.81 -17.32
CA VAL A 76 35.30 -13.78 -16.29
C VAL A 76 35.95 -13.46 -14.95
N SER A 77 35.62 -12.29 -14.37
CA SER A 77 35.73 -12.14 -12.91
C SER A 77 34.36 -12.39 -12.31
N ARG A 78 34.24 -13.60 -11.74
CA ARG A 78 33.25 -13.95 -10.73
C ARG A 78 33.25 -12.85 -9.66
N HIS A 79 32.23 -12.01 -9.62
CA HIS A 79 31.74 -11.44 -8.37
C HIS A 79 30.51 -12.24 -8.02
N ARG A 80 30.71 -13.43 -7.43
CA ARG A 80 30.75 -13.61 -5.97
C ARG A 80 29.48 -12.99 -5.41
N LYS A 81 28.56 -13.86 -4.96
CA LYS A 81 27.43 -13.52 -4.09
C LYS A 81 27.97 -12.65 -2.96
N ALA A 82 27.97 -11.34 -3.15
CA ALA A 82 27.95 -10.41 -2.05
C ALA A 82 26.52 -10.55 -1.54
N LYS A 83 26.36 -11.40 -0.51
CA LYS A 83 25.36 -11.16 0.51
C LYS A 83 25.38 -9.64 0.72
N PRO A 84 24.33 -8.88 0.37
CA PRO A 84 24.26 -7.54 0.90
C PRO A 84 24.33 -7.79 2.40
N GLU A 85 25.35 -7.25 3.05
CA GLU A 85 25.34 -7.17 4.50
C GLU A 85 24.07 -6.40 4.82
N SER A 86 23.00 -7.16 5.06
CA SER A 86 21.76 -6.69 5.60
C SER A 86 22.20 -6.06 6.89
N ARG A 87 22.37 -4.74 6.86
CA ARG A 87 22.58 -3.97 8.06
C ARG A 87 21.26 -4.14 8.80
N ALA A 88 21.17 -5.21 9.58
CA ALA A 88 20.03 -5.51 10.42
C ALA A 88 19.76 -4.19 11.15
N PRO A 89 18.60 -3.57 10.93
CA PRO A 89 18.33 -2.29 11.53
C PRO A 89 18.54 -2.44 13.03
N LYS A 90 19.42 -1.62 13.61
CA LYS A 90 19.64 -1.68 15.06
C LYS A 90 18.27 -1.40 15.71
N ALA A 91 17.74 -2.37 16.45
CA ALA A 91 16.46 -2.25 17.13
C ALA A 91 16.37 -0.89 17.84
N GLY A 92 15.31 -0.14 17.56
CA GLY A 92 15.09 1.24 18.06
C GLY A 92 15.53 2.38 17.13
N LYS A 93 16.25 2.13 16.02
CA LYS A 93 16.60 3.15 15.00
C LYS A 93 15.79 3.06 13.70
N THR A 94 14.94 2.06 13.58
CA THR A 94 14.10 1.83 12.40
C THR A 94 12.79 2.57 12.52
N VAL A 95 12.35 3.18 11.42
CA VAL A 95 11.03 3.77 11.27
C VAL A 95 10.41 3.33 9.96
N ILE A 96 9.12 3.02 9.97
CA ILE A 96 8.32 2.78 8.79
C ILE A 96 7.42 3.98 8.56
N LEU A 97 7.51 4.57 7.39
CA LEU A 97 6.70 5.69 6.97
C LEU A 97 5.48 5.18 6.21
N ASP A 98 4.29 5.59 6.64
CA ASP A 98 3.07 5.45 5.86
C ASP A 98 3.05 6.54 4.78
N GLY A 99 3.61 6.23 3.62
CA GLY A 99 3.77 7.16 2.51
C GLY A 99 2.44 7.68 1.99
N SER A 100 1.39 6.84 1.97
CA SER A 100 0.07 7.23 1.49
C SER A 100 -0.67 8.15 2.45
N ASN A 101 -0.40 8.09 3.75
CA ASN A 101 -0.86 9.11 4.70
C ASN A 101 0.00 10.39 4.62
N VAL A 102 1.32 10.22 4.61
CA VAL A 102 2.28 11.34 4.71
C VAL A 102 2.24 12.25 3.50
N MET A 103 1.98 11.73 2.31
CA MET A 103 1.90 12.55 1.10
C MET A 103 0.86 13.67 1.19
N TYR A 104 -0.16 13.54 2.06
CA TYR A 104 -1.21 14.54 2.29
C TYR A 104 -0.91 15.55 3.41
N TRP A 105 0.21 15.43 4.14
CA TRP A 105 0.46 16.29 5.30
C TRP A 105 0.66 17.78 4.98
N ARG A 106 0.86 18.10 3.69
CA ARG A 106 0.97 19.46 3.21
C ARG A 106 -0.29 19.83 2.43
N ASP A 107 -1.07 20.71 3.02
CA ASP A 107 -2.26 21.33 2.40
C ASP A 107 -3.31 20.31 1.90
N GLU A 108 -3.32 19.11 2.49
CA GLU A 108 -4.25 18.01 2.17
C GLU A 108 -4.22 17.56 0.69
N GLN A 109 -3.12 17.84 -0.01
CA GLN A 109 -2.91 17.39 -1.38
C GLN A 109 -1.79 16.34 -1.43
N PRO A 110 -1.93 15.28 -2.24
CA PRO A 110 -0.89 14.26 -2.36
C PRO A 110 0.33 14.87 -3.05
N ARG A 111 1.48 14.83 -2.36
CA ARG A 111 2.74 15.38 -2.86
C ARG A 111 3.90 14.46 -2.48
N ILE A 112 4.66 14.03 -3.47
CA ILE A 112 5.84 13.18 -3.24
C ILE A 112 6.91 13.96 -2.47
N GLU A 113 6.99 15.28 -2.66
CA GLU A 113 7.93 16.16 -1.98
C GLU A 113 7.71 16.18 -0.47
N THR A 114 6.46 16.03 -0.03
CA THR A 114 6.11 15.91 1.39
C THR A 114 6.75 14.67 1.99
N VAL A 115 6.63 13.53 1.30
CA VAL A 115 7.25 12.26 1.72
C VAL A 115 8.78 12.36 1.71
N GLN A 116 9.35 12.91 0.65
CA GLN A 116 10.80 13.13 0.54
C GLN A 116 11.35 13.98 1.68
N GLU A 117 10.65 15.05 2.10
CA GLU A 117 11.09 15.90 3.20
C GLU A 117 11.07 15.16 4.54
N VAL A 118 10.06 14.32 4.77
CA VAL A 118 10.01 13.46 5.96
C VAL A 118 11.13 12.44 5.94
N VAL A 119 11.37 11.77 4.81
CA VAL A 119 12.48 10.83 4.62
C VAL A 119 13.82 11.51 4.93
N ARG A 120 14.09 12.69 4.34
CA ARG A 120 15.32 13.46 4.59
C ARG A 120 15.47 13.87 6.06
N SER A 121 14.38 14.28 6.70
CA SER A 121 14.40 14.67 8.12
C SER A 121 14.72 13.49 9.04
N LEU A 122 14.17 12.31 8.76
CA LEU A 122 14.40 11.10 9.54
C LEU A 122 15.80 10.50 9.30
N THR A 123 16.22 10.39 8.04
CA THR A 123 17.58 9.92 7.70
C THR A 123 18.66 10.88 8.20
N GLY A 124 18.43 12.19 8.14
CA GLY A 124 19.31 13.21 8.72
C GLY A 124 19.48 13.11 10.25
N ARG A 125 18.53 12.45 10.94
CA ARG A 125 18.63 12.12 12.38
C ARG A 125 19.30 10.77 12.63
N GLY A 126 19.80 10.09 11.59
CA GLY A 126 20.46 8.79 11.69
C GLY A 126 19.52 7.60 11.86
N LEU A 127 18.24 7.76 11.49
CA LEU A 127 17.25 6.67 11.48
C LEU A 127 17.30 5.91 10.15
N SER A 128 17.04 4.60 10.21
CA SER A 128 16.79 3.77 9.04
C SER A 128 15.32 3.89 8.68
N VAL A 129 15.02 4.31 7.45
CA VAL A 129 13.65 4.61 7.00
C VAL A 129 13.22 3.59 5.96
N GLY A 130 12.15 2.86 6.24
CA GLY A 130 11.36 2.16 5.23
C GLY A 130 10.11 2.97 4.89
N VAL A 131 9.63 2.93 3.65
CA VAL A 131 8.41 3.63 3.22
C VAL A 131 7.45 2.65 2.60
N MET A 132 6.20 2.67 3.06
CA MET A 132 5.13 1.82 2.52
C MET A 132 4.01 2.67 1.96
N PHE A 133 3.50 2.28 0.80
CA PHE A 133 2.41 2.96 0.11
C PHE A 133 1.24 2.00 -0.13
N ASP A 134 0.02 2.52 -0.07
CA ASP A 134 -1.15 1.84 -0.62
C ASP A 134 -1.01 1.64 -2.14
N ALA A 135 -1.75 0.66 -2.68
CA ALA A 135 -1.74 0.36 -4.11
C ALA A 135 -2.17 1.54 -5.01
N ASN A 136 -2.85 2.55 -4.43
CA ASN A 136 -3.37 3.70 -5.15
C ASN A 136 -2.43 4.93 -5.11
N ALA A 137 -1.29 4.86 -4.42
CA ALA A 137 -0.42 6.00 -4.21
C ALA A 137 0.09 6.60 -5.53
N GLY A 138 0.52 5.75 -6.47
CA GLY A 138 0.99 6.18 -7.79
C GLY A 138 -0.06 7.04 -8.50
N TYR A 139 -1.29 6.54 -8.59
CA TYR A 139 -2.39 7.27 -9.24
C TYR A 139 -2.70 8.60 -8.53
N LYS A 140 -2.66 8.62 -7.20
CA LYS A 140 -2.89 9.85 -6.42
C LYS A 140 -1.78 10.89 -6.62
N LEU A 141 -0.54 10.46 -6.88
CA LEU A 141 0.62 11.33 -7.02
C LEU A 141 0.86 11.80 -8.46
N PHE A 142 0.64 10.93 -9.44
CA PHE A 142 1.08 11.12 -10.83
C PHE A 142 -0.01 10.88 -11.87
N ASP A 143 -1.23 10.54 -11.46
CA ASP A 143 -2.34 10.13 -12.35
C ASP A 143 -2.02 8.88 -13.20
N GLU A 144 -1.03 8.09 -12.78
CA GLU A 144 -0.62 6.84 -13.43
C GLU A 144 -0.20 5.77 -12.41
N TYR A 145 -0.06 4.53 -12.86
CA TYR A 145 0.49 3.46 -12.02
C TYR A 145 1.97 3.69 -11.75
N SER A 146 2.40 3.48 -10.51
CA SER A 146 3.82 3.52 -10.12
C SER A 146 4.12 2.38 -9.15
N ASP A 147 5.20 1.66 -9.39
CA ASP A 147 5.64 0.55 -8.54
C ASP A 147 6.62 1.00 -7.44
N ASP A 148 7.06 0.05 -6.63
CA ASP A 148 8.02 0.23 -5.55
C ASP A 148 9.35 0.82 -6.05
N HIS A 149 9.82 0.39 -7.22
CA HIS A 149 11.08 0.85 -7.79
C HIS A 149 11.01 2.30 -8.30
N ASP A 150 9.88 2.69 -8.91
CA ASP A 150 9.66 4.06 -9.35
C ASP A 150 9.57 5.04 -8.18
N LEU A 151 8.81 4.69 -7.14
CA LEU A 151 8.73 5.49 -5.92
C LEU A 151 10.06 5.53 -5.16
N ALA A 152 10.82 4.43 -5.13
CA ALA A 152 12.15 4.40 -4.51
C ALA A 152 13.11 5.42 -5.13
N LYS A 153 13.14 5.50 -6.48
CA LYS A 153 13.96 6.49 -7.19
C LYS A 153 13.57 7.91 -6.81
N LEU A 154 12.27 8.20 -6.76
CA LEU A 154 11.78 9.53 -6.40
C LEU A 154 12.12 9.89 -4.95
N LEU A 155 12.10 8.91 -4.05
CA LEU A 155 12.45 9.12 -2.64
C LEU A 155 13.97 9.14 -2.38
N GLY A 156 14.79 8.73 -3.34
CA GLY A 156 16.23 8.57 -3.17
C GLY A 156 16.59 7.45 -2.18
N LEU A 157 15.74 6.42 -2.09
CA LEU A 157 15.92 5.26 -1.22
C LEU A 157 16.27 4.01 -2.03
N PRO A 158 16.95 3.02 -1.43
CA PRO A 158 17.07 1.69 -2.02
C PRO A 158 15.69 1.07 -2.26
N ALA A 159 15.52 0.35 -3.38
CA ALA A 159 14.23 -0.29 -3.71
C ALA A 159 13.71 -1.21 -2.60
N GLN A 160 14.61 -1.92 -1.91
CA GLN A 160 14.28 -2.79 -0.77
C GLN A 160 13.70 -2.07 0.45
N ASP A 161 13.87 -0.73 0.55
CA ASP A 161 13.37 0.09 1.65
C ASP A 161 12.04 0.78 1.27
N VAL A 162 11.50 0.53 0.08
CA VAL A 162 10.20 1.05 -0.38
C VAL A 162 9.30 -0.09 -0.82
N LEU A 163 8.05 -0.07 -0.41
CA LEU A 163 7.08 -1.10 -0.77
C LEU A 163 5.74 -0.46 -1.16
N VAL A 164 5.21 -0.82 -2.31
CA VAL A 164 3.80 -0.61 -2.65
C VAL A 164 3.05 -1.88 -2.27
N VAL A 165 2.07 -1.76 -1.36
CA VAL A 165 1.26 -2.88 -0.91
C VAL A 165 0.45 -3.43 -2.09
N PRO A 166 0.33 -4.76 -2.25
CA PRO A 166 -0.45 -5.35 -3.34
C PRO A 166 -1.91 -4.88 -3.36
N SER A 167 -2.45 -4.69 -4.56
CA SER A 167 -3.86 -4.34 -4.76
C SER A 167 -4.80 -5.37 -4.13
N GLY A 168 -5.86 -4.88 -3.49
CA GLY A 168 -6.85 -5.72 -2.81
C GLY A 168 -6.47 -6.12 -1.38
N VAL A 169 -5.34 -5.62 -0.87
CA VAL A 169 -4.92 -5.80 0.52
C VAL A 169 -4.98 -4.48 1.28
N GLN A 170 -5.33 -4.51 2.56
CA GLN A 170 -5.36 -3.33 3.40
C GLN A 170 -3.94 -2.93 3.81
N ALA A 171 -3.54 -1.71 3.46
CA ALA A 171 -2.18 -1.22 3.71
C ALA A 171 -1.85 -1.14 5.21
N ASP A 172 -2.81 -0.74 6.05
CA ASP A 172 -2.63 -0.62 7.50
C ASP A 172 -2.08 -1.91 8.12
N ALA A 173 -2.68 -3.06 7.79
CA ALA A 173 -2.25 -4.36 8.31
C ALA A 173 -0.79 -4.66 7.95
N TYR A 174 -0.40 -4.35 6.70
CA TYR A 174 0.96 -4.53 6.21
C TYR A 174 1.96 -3.64 6.93
N ILE A 175 1.62 -2.36 7.10
CA ILE A 175 2.46 -1.38 7.81
C ILE A 175 2.66 -1.82 9.27
N LEU A 176 1.57 -2.18 9.95
CA LEU A 176 1.58 -2.59 11.35
C LEU A 176 2.37 -3.88 11.55
N GLN A 177 2.16 -4.88 10.70
CA GLN A 177 2.90 -6.14 10.76
C GLN A 177 4.39 -5.92 10.51
N ALA A 178 4.75 -5.15 9.48
CA ALA A 178 6.14 -4.84 9.20
C ALA A 178 6.81 -4.07 10.34
N ALA A 179 6.08 -3.13 10.98
CA ALA A 179 6.60 -2.37 12.11
C ALA A 179 6.87 -3.28 13.30
N ARG A 180 5.96 -4.23 13.59
CA ARG A 180 6.15 -5.25 14.61
C ARG A 180 7.37 -6.12 14.31
N ASP A 181 7.45 -6.68 13.12
CA ASP A 181 8.52 -7.62 12.73
C ASP A 181 9.92 -6.97 12.80
N LEU A 182 10.00 -5.69 12.48
CA LEU A 182 11.25 -4.92 12.49
C LEU A 182 11.53 -4.21 13.83
N GLY A 183 10.61 -4.26 14.80
CA GLY A 183 10.67 -3.45 16.02
C GLY A 183 10.79 -1.96 15.72
N ALA A 184 10.11 -1.51 14.65
CA ALA A 184 10.15 -0.14 14.15
C ALA A 184 9.03 0.70 14.75
N ARG A 185 9.23 2.02 14.76
CA ARG A 185 8.14 2.99 14.97
C ARG A 185 7.46 3.30 13.65
N ILE A 186 6.19 3.66 13.70
CA ILE A 186 5.41 4.04 12.53
C ILE A 186 5.36 5.56 12.45
N VAL A 187 5.50 6.14 11.27
CA VAL A 187 5.29 7.56 11.03
C VAL A 187 4.01 7.71 10.20
N SER A 188 2.93 8.11 10.85
CA SER A 188 1.59 8.32 10.27
C SER A 188 0.77 9.23 11.19
N ASN A 189 -0.22 9.93 10.64
CA ASN A 189 -1.25 10.62 11.42
C ASN A 189 -2.50 9.78 11.65
N ASP A 190 -2.57 8.57 11.08
CA ASP A 190 -3.60 7.60 11.43
C ASP A 190 -3.40 7.10 12.88
N ARG A 191 -4.50 6.79 13.53
CA ARG A 191 -4.56 6.22 14.88
C ARG A 191 -4.68 4.70 14.87
N PHE A 192 -4.96 4.08 13.72
CA PHE A 192 -5.09 2.63 13.55
C PHE A 192 -6.07 1.99 14.56
N ARG A 193 -7.18 2.67 14.87
CA ARG A 193 -8.10 2.27 15.96
C ARG A 193 -8.67 0.87 15.76
N ASP A 194 -9.04 0.54 14.53
CA ASP A 194 -9.63 -0.76 14.18
C ASP A 194 -8.63 -1.91 14.35
N TRP A 195 -7.34 -1.59 14.37
CA TRP A 195 -6.24 -2.53 14.50
C TRP A 195 -5.70 -2.67 15.93
N ALA A 196 -6.13 -1.82 16.87
CA ALA A 196 -5.55 -1.77 18.22
C ALA A 196 -5.70 -3.07 19.03
N VAL A 197 -6.68 -3.93 18.68
CA VAL A 197 -6.85 -5.26 19.31
C VAL A 197 -5.75 -6.22 18.86
N GLU A 198 -5.45 -6.24 17.56
CA GLU A 198 -4.42 -7.12 16.98
C GLU A 198 -3.01 -6.53 17.13
N PHE A 199 -2.92 -5.19 17.16
CA PHE A 199 -1.70 -4.40 17.26
C PHE A 199 -1.76 -3.42 18.44
N PRO A 200 -1.73 -3.91 19.70
CA PRO A 200 -1.80 -3.05 20.88
C PRO A 200 -0.64 -2.05 20.99
N GLU A 201 0.47 -2.29 20.28
CA GLU A 201 1.62 -1.40 20.20
C GLU A 201 1.25 -0.01 19.66
N VAL A 202 0.21 0.12 18.83
CA VAL A 202 -0.25 1.43 18.32
C VAL A 202 -0.71 2.38 19.42
N ALA A 203 -1.15 1.85 20.56
CA ALA A 203 -1.52 2.64 21.73
C ALA A 203 -0.32 3.01 22.60
N THR A 204 0.86 2.43 22.35
CA THR A 204 2.07 2.72 23.12
C THR A 204 2.60 4.11 22.75
N PRO A 205 2.80 5.03 23.72
CA PRO A 205 3.33 6.36 23.45
C PRO A 205 4.67 6.30 22.69
N GLY A 206 4.74 7.04 21.58
CA GLY A 206 5.93 7.10 20.74
C GLY A 206 6.11 5.92 19.77
N HIS A 207 5.21 4.93 19.76
CA HIS A 207 5.21 3.89 18.73
C HIS A 207 4.73 4.43 17.39
N VAL A 208 3.62 5.19 17.39
CA VAL A 208 3.19 5.99 16.25
C VAL A 208 3.68 7.43 16.44
N VAL A 209 4.47 7.89 15.48
CA VAL A 209 5.07 9.22 15.40
C VAL A 209 4.22 10.06 14.47
N HIS A 210 3.55 11.05 15.05
CA HIS A 210 2.74 12.00 14.29
C HIS A 210 3.59 13.16 13.77
N GLY A 211 3.08 13.85 12.76
CA GLY A 211 3.75 15.01 12.19
C GLY A 211 2.82 15.94 11.45
N HIS A 212 3.31 17.15 11.17
CA HIS A 212 2.53 18.13 10.42
C HIS A 212 3.45 19.18 9.78
N PHE A 213 2.92 19.89 8.79
CA PHE A 213 3.53 21.10 8.25
C PHE A 213 2.92 22.34 8.91
N ARG A 214 3.76 23.28 9.33
CA ARG A 214 3.31 24.59 9.83
C ARG A 214 4.23 25.69 9.31
N GLY A 215 3.69 26.64 8.56
CA GLY A 215 4.47 27.71 7.93
C GLY A 215 5.56 27.17 7.00
N GLY A 216 5.26 26.11 6.23
CA GLY A 216 6.19 25.45 5.32
C GLY A 216 7.28 24.60 5.99
N LYS A 217 7.27 24.45 7.32
CA LYS A 217 8.27 23.66 8.05
C LYS A 217 7.66 22.38 8.59
N LEU A 218 8.34 21.25 8.33
CA LEU A 218 8.01 19.96 8.93
C LEU A 218 8.25 19.96 10.45
N ARG A 219 7.30 19.40 11.19
CA ARG A 219 7.39 19.06 12.61
C ARG A 219 7.03 17.59 12.79
N LEU A 220 7.83 16.86 13.56
CA LEU A 220 7.62 15.46 13.90
C LEU A 220 7.63 15.31 15.43
N ASP A 221 6.66 14.59 15.99
CA ASP A 221 6.60 14.26 17.41
C ASP A 221 7.46 13.03 17.71
N LEU A 222 8.77 13.20 17.54
CA LEU A 222 9.75 12.21 17.92
C LEU A 222 10.01 12.31 19.42
N SER A 223 9.06 11.86 20.24
CA SER A 223 9.36 11.60 21.65
C SER A 223 10.41 10.49 21.71
N THR A 224 11.64 10.85 22.05
CA THR A 224 12.66 9.87 22.43
C THR A 224 12.10 9.15 23.65
N GLY A 225 11.92 7.82 23.58
CA GLY A 225 11.52 6.96 24.69
C GLY A 225 12.55 6.90 25.83
N SER A 226 13.04 8.05 26.28
CA SER A 226 13.91 8.25 27.43
C SER A 226 13.69 9.67 27.94
N LYS A 227 12.48 9.96 28.44
CA LYS A 227 12.43 10.83 29.62
C LYS A 227 12.98 9.99 30.76
N ARG A 228 14.19 10.36 31.15
CA ARG A 228 14.90 10.02 32.38
C ARG A 228 13.94 9.58 33.49
N ALA A 229 14.31 8.49 34.16
CA ALA A 229 14.14 8.40 35.59
C ALA A 229 14.56 9.75 36.18
N GLU A 230 13.58 10.57 36.53
CA GLU A 230 13.79 11.76 37.35
C GLU A 230 14.32 11.21 38.66
N ALA A 231 15.62 11.45 38.85
CA ALA A 231 16.26 11.33 40.14
C ALA A 231 15.37 12.04 41.15
N VAL A 232 14.90 11.29 42.13
CA VAL A 232 14.43 11.83 43.40
C VAL A 232 15.69 12.38 44.09
N PRO A 233 15.85 13.70 44.25
CA PRO A 233 16.86 14.19 45.17
C PRO A 233 16.34 14.03 46.60
N ALA A 234 17.16 13.33 47.40
CA ALA A 234 17.27 13.26 48.86
C ALA A 234 16.02 13.51 49.71
#